data_AF-A0A366L7X2-F1
#
_entry.id   AF-A0A366L7X2-F1
#
_cell.length_a   1.000
_cell.length_b   1.000
_cell.length_c   1.000
_cell.angle_alpha   90.00
_cell.angle_beta   90.00
_cell.angle_gamma   90.00
#
_symmetry.space_group_name_H-M   'P 1'
#
loop_
_entity.id
_entity.type
_entity.pdbx_description
1 polymer ?
#
loop_
_entity_poly.entity_id
_entity_poly.type
_entity_poly.pdbx_seq_one_letter_code
_entity_poly.pdbx_strand_id
1 'polypeptide(L)'
;MNAKKTLTRQIIERMALLVIPLFGVYLLMKFTYNPHAHCVGNEHRHTMGPVGYIILGAAIIIIWVLAIIFEQIWRYFKKDRKVSFVILFLLLLVIISMICFI
;
A
#
# COMPACT_ATOMS: atom_id res chain seq x y z
N MET A 1 7.70 30.35 3.74
CA MET A 1 6.88 29.10 3.78
C MET A 1 7.53 28.14 4.78
N ASN A 2 6.79 27.70 5.81
CA ASN A 2 7.37 26.95 6.93
C ASN A 2 7.77 25.52 6.49
N ALA A 3 9.07 25.17 6.58
CA ALA A 3 9.63 23.91 6.06
C ALA A 3 8.96 22.65 6.63
N LYS A 4 8.50 22.68 7.88
CA LYS A 4 7.71 21.59 8.50
C LYS A 4 6.40 21.33 7.76
N LYS A 5 5.68 22.38 7.37
CA LYS A 5 4.38 22.28 6.69
C LYS A 5 4.52 21.62 5.31
N THR A 6 5.63 21.88 4.62
CA THR A 6 5.92 21.30 3.31
C THR A 6 6.25 19.81 3.39
N LEU A 7 6.96 19.37 4.44
CA LEU A 7 7.30 17.96 4.66
C LEU A 7 6.07 17.12 5.04
N THR A 8 5.25 17.60 5.98
CA THR A 8 4.04 16.88 6.40
C THR A 8 3.07 16.66 5.24
N ARG A 9 2.88 17.70 4.41
CA ARG A 9 2.03 17.60 3.22
C ARG A 9 2.51 16.51 2.25
N GLN A 10 3.81 16.47 2.00
CA GLN A 10 4.43 15.47 1.12
C GLN A 10 4.20 14.02 1.62
N ILE A 11 4.29 13.80 2.93
CA ILE A 11 4.06 12.48 3.53
C ILE A 11 2.57 12.09 3.39
N ILE A 12 1.67 13.02 3.70
CA ILE A 12 0.22 12.79 3.60
C ILE A 12 -0.18 12.45 2.17
N GLU A 13 0.32 13.18 1.17
CA GLU A 13 0.02 12.91 -0.24
C GLU A 13 0.44 11.48 -0.65
N ARG A 14 1.63 11.03 -0.25
CA ARG A 14 2.11 9.67 -0.55
C ARG A 14 1.33 8.60 0.22
N MET A 15 0.97 8.87 1.47
CA MET A 15 0.15 7.95 2.25
C MET A 15 -1.26 7.85 1.72
N ALA A 16 -1.87 8.95 1.28
CA ALA A 16 -3.17 8.92 0.63
C ALA A 16 -3.15 8.05 -0.65
N LEU A 17 -2.09 8.16 -1.47
CA LEU A 17 -1.91 7.34 -2.67
C LEU A 17 -1.78 5.83 -2.37
N LEU A 18 -1.41 5.44 -1.15
CA LEU A 18 -1.36 4.04 -0.73
C LEU A 18 -2.66 3.60 -0.06
N VAL A 19 -3.13 4.38 0.92
CA VAL A 19 -4.25 4.03 1.80
C VAL A 19 -5.57 4.04 1.05
N ILE A 20 -5.81 5.01 0.17
CA ILE A 20 -7.07 5.12 -0.58
C ILE A 20 -7.34 3.86 -1.44
N PRO A 21 -6.41 3.42 -2.31
CA PRO A 21 -6.66 2.23 -3.12
C PRO A 21 -6.72 0.94 -2.28
N LEU A 22 -5.92 0.81 -1.22
CA LEU A 22 -6.02 -0.34 -0.30
C LEU A 22 -7.38 -0.38 0.42
N PHE A 23 -7.87 0.78 0.85
CA PHE A 23 -9.21 0.89 1.42
C PHE A 23 -10.29 0.51 0.40
N GLY A 24 -10.11 0.88 -0.87
CA GLY A 24 -10.96 0.43 -1.97
C GLY A 24 -11.00 -1.10 -2.12
N VAL A 25 -9.84 -1.77 -2.07
CA VAL A 25 -9.77 -3.24 -2.10
C VAL A 25 -10.45 -3.86 -0.88
N TYR A 26 -10.26 -3.28 0.31
CA TYR A 26 -10.94 -3.71 1.52
C TYR A 26 -12.47 -3.61 1.40
N LEU A 27 -12.98 -2.46 0.93
CA LEU A 27 -14.41 -2.27 0.72
C LEU A 27 -14.95 -3.25 -0.31
N LEU A 28 -14.22 -3.44 -1.42
CA LEU A 28 -14.58 -4.41 -2.45
C LEU A 28 -14.74 -5.79 -1.82
N MET A 29 -13.70 -6.30 -1.15
CA MET A 29 -13.75 -7.57 -0.43
C MET A 29 -14.93 -7.62 0.54
N LYS A 30 -15.13 -6.58 1.37
CA LYS A 30 -16.19 -6.56 2.38
C LYS A 30 -17.60 -6.67 1.79
N PHE A 31 -17.83 -6.10 0.61
CA PHE A 31 -19.14 -6.07 -0.03
C PHE A 31 -19.36 -7.20 -1.05
N THR A 32 -18.32 -7.76 -1.66
CA THR A 32 -18.45 -8.77 -2.73
C THR A 32 -18.07 -10.17 -2.29
N TYR A 33 -17.27 -10.33 -1.22
CA TYR A 33 -16.85 -11.65 -0.74
C TYR A 33 -17.87 -12.23 0.25
N ASN A 34 -18.50 -13.34 -0.14
CA ASN A 34 -19.33 -14.15 0.75
C ASN A 34 -18.57 -15.45 1.13
N PRO A 35 -18.12 -15.60 2.40
CA PRO A 35 -17.38 -16.78 2.83
C PRO A 35 -18.24 -18.07 2.82
N HIS A 36 -19.56 -17.94 2.78
CA HIS A 36 -20.49 -19.07 2.76
C HIS A 36 -20.99 -19.45 1.36
N ALA A 37 -20.55 -18.75 0.30
CA ALA A 37 -21.01 -19.00 -1.07
C ALA A 37 -20.76 -20.44 -1.56
N HIS A 38 -19.78 -21.13 -0.98
CA HIS A 38 -19.39 -22.49 -1.36
C HIS A 38 -19.56 -23.50 -0.21
N CYS A 39 -20.25 -23.13 0.87
CA CYS A 39 -20.59 -24.06 1.95
C CYS A 39 -21.72 -25.01 1.51
N VAL A 40 -21.65 -26.26 1.96
CA VAL A 40 -22.75 -27.23 1.82
C VAL A 40 -23.27 -27.53 3.22
N GLY A 41 -24.49 -27.07 3.53
CA GLY A 41 -25.00 -27.09 4.91
C GLY A 41 -24.11 -26.26 5.84
N ASN A 42 -23.67 -26.86 6.95
CA ASN A 42 -22.79 -26.23 7.93
C ASN A 42 -21.28 -26.48 7.66
N GLU A 43 -20.93 -27.17 6.56
CA GLU A 43 -19.53 -27.46 6.27
C GLU A 43 -18.84 -26.27 5.59
N HIS A 44 -17.86 -25.69 6.29
CA HIS A 44 -16.97 -24.69 5.75
C HIS A 44 -15.92 -25.34 4.85
N ARG A 45 -16.08 -25.19 3.53
CA ARG A 45 -15.04 -25.59 2.59
C ARG A 45 -13.91 -24.57 2.61
N HIS A 46 -12.68 -25.05 2.80
CA HIS A 46 -11.47 -24.26 2.62
C HIS A 46 -11.33 -23.90 1.15
N THR A 47 -11.87 -22.75 0.77
CA THR A 47 -11.67 -22.15 -0.54
C THR A 47 -10.68 -20.99 -0.38
N MET A 48 -9.77 -20.83 -1.34
CA MET A 48 -8.84 -19.69 -1.41
C MET A 48 -9.57 -18.38 -1.81
N GLY A 49 -10.84 -18.23 -1.41
CA GLY A 49 -11.73 -17.15 -1.84
C GLY A 49 -11.17 -15.73 -1.67
N PRO A 50 -10.56 -15.37 -0.52
CA PRO A 50 -10.08 -14.01 -0.32
C PRO A 50 -8.69 -13.76 -0.94
N VAL A 51 -8.01 -14.78 -1.46
CA VAL A 51 -6.63 -14.69 -1.96
C VAL A 51 -6.49 -13.69 -3.11
N GLY A 52 -7.49 -13.58 -3.98
CA GLY A 52 -7.48 -12.60 -5.07
C GLY A 52 -7.38 -11.14 -4.58
N TYR A 53 -8.08 -10.81 -3.48
CA TYR A 53 -8.01 -9.47 -2.87
C TYR A 53 -6.64 -9.22 -2.22
N ILE A 54 -6.04 -10.25 -1.62
CA ILE A 54 -4.69 -10.18 -1.04
C ILE A 54 -3.66 -9.90 -2.14
N ILE A 55 -3.72 -10.64 -3.27
CA ILE A 55 -2.83 -10.44 -4.42
C ILE A 55 -2.99 -9.01 -4.99
N LEU A 56 -4.23 -8.54 -5.13
CA LEU A 56 -4.51 -7.18 -5.62
C LEU A 56 -3.96 -6.11 -4.67
N GLY A 57 -4.15 -6.28 -3.36
CA GLY A 57 -3.57 -5.41 -2.35
C GLY A 57 -2.04 -5.39 -2.39
N ALA A 58 -1.40 -6.55 -2.51
CA ALA A 58 0.05 -6.67 -2.65
C ALA A 58 0.56 -5.96 -3.92
N ALA A 59 -0.13 -6.09 -5.05
CA ALA A 59 0.22 -5.40 -6.28
C ALA A 59 0.18 -3.87 -6.15
N ILE A 60 -0.84 -3.33 -5.46
CA ILE A 60 -0.94 -1.89 -5.16
C ILE A 60 0.26 -1.42 -4.34
N ILE A 61 0.65 -2.18 -3.30
CA ILE A 61 1.79 -1.84 -2.46
C ILE A 61 3.09 -1.84 -3.28
N ILE A 62 3.31 -2.86 -4.13
CA ILE A 62 4.50 -2.95 -5.00
C ILE A 62 4.57 -1.76 -5.96
N ILE A 63 3.47 -1.41 -6.63
CA ILE A 63 3.41 -0.25 -7.54
C ILE A 63 3.74 1.04 -6.78
N TRP A 64 3.19 1.21 -5.59
CA TRP A 64 3.46 2.38 -4.76
C TRP A 64 4.94 2.46 -4.33
N VAL A 65 5.55 1.34 -3.93
CA VAL A 65 6.99 1.25 -3.61
C VAL A 65 7.83 1.66 -4.82
N LEU A 66 7.54 1.11 -6.00
CA LEU A 66 8.22 1.44 -7.25
C LEU A 66 8.08 2.93 -7.59
N ALA A 67 6.89 3.51 -7.39
CA ALA A 67 6.65 4.93 -7.63
C ALA A 67 7.51 5.83 -6.71
N ILE A 68 7.67 5.46 -5.43
CA ILE A 68 8.56 6.20 -4.51
C ILE A 68 10.02 6.06 -4.92
N ILE A 69 10.48 4.86 -5.27
CA ILE A 69 11.86 4.64 -5.72
C ILE A 69 12.12 5.48 -6.97
N PHE A 70 11.22 5.44 -7.97
CA PHE A 70 11.33 6.25 -9.18
C PHE A 70 11.38 7.74 -8.85
N GLU A 71 10.55 8.22 -7.93
CA GLU A 71 10.58 9.61 -7.50
C GLU A 71 11.92 10.01 -6.88
N GLN A 72 12.53 9.15 -6.05
CA GLN A 72 13.85 9.42 -5.47
C GLN A 72 14.93 9.46 -6.55
N ILE A 73 14.92 8.52 -7.50
CA ILE A 73 15.85 8.50 -8.64
C ILE A 73 15.69 9.78 -9.46
N TRP A 74 14.45 10.20 -9.76
CA TRP A 74 14.17 11.41 -10.50
C TRP A 74 14.69 12.68 -9.81
N ARG A 75 14.47 12.79 -8.49
CA ARG A 75 14.97 13.91 -7.66
C ARG A 75 16.49 13.95 -7.61
N TYR A 76 17.14 12.78 -7.56
CA TYR A 76 18.59 12.66 -7.62
C TYR A 76 19.15 13.28 -8.93
N PHE A 77 18.56 12.94 -10.08
CA PHE A 77 18.98 13.50 -11.37
C PHE A 77 18.73 15.00 -11.50
N LYS A 78 17.64 15.52 -10.93
CA LYS A 78 17.35 16.96 -10.96
C LYS A 78 18.23 17.82 -10.03
N LYS A 79 19.19 17.22 -9.31
CA LYS A 79 20.02 17.88 -8.28
C LYS A 79 19.21 18.56 -7.17
N ASP A 80 17.90 18.33 -7.10
CA ASP A 80 17.05 18.71 -5.97
C ASP A 80 17.25 17.67 -4.86
N ARG A 81 18.46 17.70 -4.26
CA ARG A 81 18.96 16.70 -3.32
C ARG A 81 18.30 16.74 -1.94
N LYS A 82 17.11 17.30 -1.81
CA LYS A 82 16.28 17.07 -0.63
C LYS A 82 15.68 15.67 -0.71
N VAL A 83 16.56 14.67 -0.70
CA VAL A 83 16.22 13.29 -0.38
C VAL A 83 15.74 13.34 1.06
N SER A 84 14.42 13.38 1.24
CA SER A 84 13.85 13.42 2.57
C SER A 84 14.09 12.06 3.21
N PHE A 85 15.03 11.99 4.15
CA PHE A 85 15.35 10.80 4.92
C PHE A 85 14.09 10.15 5.52
N VAL A 86 13.07 10.98 5.79
CA VAL A 86 11.73 10.56 6.25
C VAL A 86 10.99 9.70 5.22
N ILE A 87 11.11 10.00 3.92
CA ILE A 87 10.48 9.20 2.85
C ILE A 87 11.17 7.84 2.72
N LEU A 88 12.51 7.79 2.82
CA LEU A 88 13.25 6.53 2.83
C LEU A 88 12.92 5.68 4.05
N PHE A 89 12.83 6.31 5.23
CA PHE A 89 12.40 5.64 6.46
C PHE A 89 10.98 5.09 6.34
N LEU A 90 10.07 5.85 5.73
CA LEU A 90 8.70 5.42 5.51
C LEU A 90 8.60 4.26 4.50
N LEU A 91 9.42 4.26 3.45
CA LEU A 91 9.56 3.13 2.53
C LEU A 91 10.05 1.87 3.26
N LEU A 92 11.07 2.01 4.12
CA LEU A 92 11.60 0.91 4.92
C LEU A 92 10.53 0.31 5.85
N LEU A 93 9.74 1.14 6.52
CA LEU A 93 8.64 0.68 7.38
C LEU A 93 7.59 -0.11 6.61
N VAL A 94 7.22 0.33 5.40
CA VAL A 94 6.27 -0.40 4.56
C VAL A 94 6.84 -1.76 4.16
N ILE A 95 8.11 -1.82 3.73
CA ILE A 95 8.76 -3.09 3.37
C ILE A 95 8.83 -4.05 4.56
N ILE A 96 9.24 -3.57 5.74
CA ILE A 96 9.26 -4.39 6.96
C ILE A 96 7.86 -4.91 7.30
N SER A 97 6.84 -4.04 7.20
CA SER A 97 5.46 -4.46 7.45
C SER A 97 5.01 -5.56 6.51
N MET A 98 5.42 -5.52 5.23
CA MET A 98 5.12 -6.60 4.28
C MET A 98 5.80 -7.90 4.68
N ILE A 99 7.07 -7.85 5.09
CA ILE A 99 7.83 -9.04 5.50
C ILE A 99 7.25 -9.66 6.77
N CYS A 100 6.81 -8.85 7.74
CA CYS A 100 6.20 -9.35 8.98
C CYS A 100 4.76 -9.88 8.81
N PHE A 101 4.07 -9.52 7.73
CA PHE A 101 2.71 -10.00 7.43
C PHE A 101 2.69 -11.22 6.49
N ILE A 102 3.82 -11.56 5.85
CA ILE A 102 4.05 -12.82 5.12
C ILE A 102 4.43 -13.91 6.12
#